data_AF-A0A1F6A502-F1
#
_entry.id   AF-A0A1F6A502-F1
#
_cell.length_a   1.000
_cell.length_b   1.000
_cell.length_c   1.000
_cell.angle_alpha   90.00
_cell.angle_beta   90.00
_cell.angle_gamma   90.00
#
_symmetry.space_group_name_H-M   'P 1'
#
loop_
_entity.id
_entity.type
_entity.pdbx_description
1 polymer ?
#
loop_
_entity_poly.entity_id
_entity_poly.type
_entity_poly.pdbx_seq_one_letter_code
_entity_poly.pdbx_strand_id
1 'polypeptide(L)'
;MHKVQLTLTPEELHILMMRASSLGYNVTKYIKFLISREAHSFIDKVPVYTLSGKMEKLAKKAMTEHKQGKSRELNEIDDLDSL
;
A
#
# COMPACT_ATOMS: atom_id res chain seq x y z
N MET A 1 19.31 -6.46 -14.56
CA MET A 1 18.20 -5.83 -15.31
C MET A 1 17.49 -6.92 -16.12
N HIS A 2 16.19 -7.09 -15.93
CA HIS A 2 15.39 -8.01 -16.75
C HIS A 2 14.89 -7.30 -18.00
N LYS A 3 15.05 -7.93 -19.16
CA LYS A 3 14.52 -7.45 -20.43
C LYS A 3 13.08 -7.94 -20.56
N VAL A 4 12.15 -7.02 -20.79
CA VAL A 4 10.75 -7.34 -21.11
C VAL A 4 10.55 -7.07 -22.60
N GLN A 5 10.05 -8.07 -23.33
CA GLN A 5 9.64 -7.93 -24.72
C GLN A 5 8.11 -8.01 -24.77
N LEU A 6 7.51 -7.02 -25.42
CA LEU A 6 6.06 -6.92 -25.61
C LEU A 6 5.78 -6.88 -27.11
N THR A 7 4.81 -7.66 -27.55
CA THR A 7 4.27 -7.59 -28.90
C THR A 7 2.98 -6.78 -28.84
N LEU A 8 2.89 -5.75 -29.66
CA LEU A 8 1.75 -4.84 -29.72
C LEU A 8 1.28 -4.74 -31.17
N THR A 9 -0.01 -4.56 -31.37
CA THR A 9 -0.51 -4.19 -32.70
C THR A 9 -0.13 -2.73 -33.02
N PRO A 10 -0.10 -2.35 -34.31
CA PRO A 10 0.16 -0.96 -34.70
C PRO A 10 -0.81 0.04 -34.04
N GLU A 11 -2.08 -0.34 -33.87
CA GLU A 11 -3.11 0.49 -33.25
C GLU A 11 -2.85 0.70 -31.76
N GLU A 12 -2.48 -0.35 -31.03
CA GLU A 12 -2.13 -0.28 -29.61
C GLU A 12 -0.89 0.61 -29.40
N LEU A 13 0.13 0.44 -30.24
CA LEU A 13 1.33 1.26 -30.22
C LEU A 13 0.99 2.74 -30.46
N HIS A 14 0.13 3.03 -31.44
CA HIS A 14 -0.29 4.39 -31.75
C HIS A 14 -1.03 5.05 -30.57
N ILE A 15 -1.94 4.33 -29.93
CA ILE A 15 -2.66 4.82 -28.75
C ILE A 15 -1.68 5.12 -27.60
N LEU A 16 -0.73 4.21 -27.34
CA LEU A 16 0.29 4.41 -26.31
C LEU A 16 1.21 5.60 -26.64
N MET A 17 1.57 5.79 -27.91
CA MET A 17 2.35 6.94 -28.37
C MET A 17 1.61 8.25 -28.10
N MET A 18 0.33 8.35 -28.45
CA MET A 18 -0.45 9.57 -28.21
C MET A 18 -0.51 9.92 -26.72
N ARG A 19 -0.76 8.92 -25.87
CA ARG A 19 -0.80 9.10 -24.41
C ARG A 19 0.57 9.46 -23.84
N ALA A 20 1.63 8.81 -24.30
CA ALA A 20 3.00 9.12 -23.89
C ALA A 20 3.36 10.57 -24.26
N SER A 21 3.05 11.00 -25.48
CA SER A 21 3.30 12.37 -25.96
C SER A 21 2.57 13.42 -25.15
N SER A 22 1.32 13.18 -24.71
CA SER A 22 0.59 14.11 -23.84
C SER A 22 1.27 14.36 -22.48
N LEU A 23 2.14 13.44 -22.05
CA LEU A 23 2.91 13.53 -20.81
C LEU A 23 4.39 13.88 -21.07
N GLY A 24 4.77 14.20 -22.32
CA GLY A 24 6.16 14.46 -22.70
C GLY A 24 7.08 13.23 -22.59
N TYR A 25 6.52 12.02 -22.65
CA TYR A 25 7.26 10.76 -22.55
C TYR A 25 7.38 10.06 -23.89
N ASN A 26 8.45 9.28 -24.06
CA ASN A 26 8.51 8.26 -25.10
C ASN A 26 7.72 7.01 -24.66
N VAL A 27 7.35 6.17 -25.63
CA VAL A 27 6.54 4.95 -25.40
C VAL A 27 7.16 4.04 -24.36
N THR A 28 8.48 3.80 -24.43
CA THR A 28 9.17 2.91 -23.49
C THR A 28 9.09 3.42 -22.05
N LYS A 29 9.27 4.73 -21.84
CA LYS A 29 9.17 5.36 -20.52
C LYS A 29 7.74 5.32 -20.00
N TYR A 30 6.77 5.55 -20.89
CA TYR A 30 5.35 5.46 -20.54
C TYR A 30 4.93 4.03 -20.16
N ILE A 31 5.37 3.00 -20.90
CA ILE A 31 5.13 1.60 -20.54
C ILE A 31 5.74 1.26 -19.17
N LYS A 32 6.98 1.69 -18.90
CA LYS A 32 7.60 1.50 -17.58
C LYS A 32 6.78 2.16 -16.48
N PHE A 33 6.30 3.37 -16.70
CA PHE A 33 5.44 4.07 -15.76
C PHE A 33 4.14 3.30 -15.48
N LEU A 34 3.48 2.77 -16.53
CA LEU A 34 2.27 1.97 -16.37
C LEU A 34 2.53 0.70 -15.55
N ILE A 35 3.61 -0.02 -15.85
CA ILE A 35 4.00 -1.23 -15.10
C ILE A 35 4.30 -0.88 -13.64
N SER A 36 5.03 0.20 -13.38
CA SER A 36 5.35 0.63 -12.02
C SER A 36 4.11 1.04 -11.24
N ARG A 37 3.18 1.77 -11.86
CA ARG A 37 1.91 2.17 -11.23
C ARG A 37 1.08 0.95 -10.85
N GLU A 38 1.00 -0.03 -11.73
CA GLU A 38 0.28 -1.28 -11.46
C GLU A 38 1.00 -2.09 -10.38
N ALA A 39 2.32 -2.26 -10.46
CA ALA A 39 3.08 -2.96 -9.42
C ALA A 39 2.88 -2.30 -8.04
N HIS A 40 2.81 -0.97 -7.99
CA HIS A 40 2.54 -0.25 -6.75
C HIS A 40 1.15 -0.56 -6.18
N SER A 41 0.10 -0.65 -7.02
CA SER A 41 -1.24 -1.02 -6.55
C SER A 41 -1.33 -2.44 -5.99
N PHE A 42 -0.45 -3.34 -6.44
CA PHE A 42 -0.30 -4.68 -5.84
C PHE A 42 0.45 -4.65 -4.50
N ILE A 43 1.39 -3.72 -4.32
CA ILE A 43 2.21 -3.58 -3.10
C ILE A 43 1.47 -2.80 -2.00
N ASP A 44 0.61 -1.84 -2.36
CA ASP A 44 -0.20 -1.03 -1.43
C ASP A 44 -1.25 -1.86 -0.66
N LYS A 45 -1.45 -3.13 -1.04
CA LYS A 45 -2.08 -4.11 -0.16
C LYS A 45 -1.08 -4.45 0.93
N VAL A 46 -1.01 -3.59 1.96
CA VAL A 46 -0.25 -3.82 3.19
C VAL A 46 -0.46 -5.28 3.60
N PRO A 47 0.60 -6.08 3.76
CA PRO A 47 0.46 -7.47 4.12
C PRO A 47 -0.32 -7.56 5.44
N VAL A 48 -1.53 -8.10 5.37
CA VAL A 48 -2.34 -8.37 6.56
C VAL A 48 -1.80 -9.65 7.18
N TYR A 49 -1.06 -9.49 8.28
CA TYR A 49 -0.62 -10.62 9.07
C TYR A 49 -1.73 -11.05 10.01
N THR A 50 -2.11 -12.33 9.95
CA THR A 50 -3.07 -12.90 10.88
C THR A 50 -2.46 -12.96 12.28
N LEU A 51 -3.16 -12.38 13.26
CA LEU A 51 -2.79 -12.51 14.67
C LEU A 51 -2.96 -13.97 15.12
N SER A 52 -2.11 -14.43 16.05
CA SER A 52 -2.34 -15.71 16.71
C SER A 52 -3.62 -15.66 17.56
N GLY A 53 -4.27 -16.81 17.76
CA GLY A 53 -5.52 -16.86 18.56
C GLY A 53 -5.36 -16.39 20.02
N LYS A 54 -4.14 -16.44 20.57
CA LYS A 54 -3.83 -15.86 21.89
C LYS A 54 -3.87 -14.32 21.84
N MET A 55 -3.26 -13.72 20.82
CA MET A 55 -3.24 -12.26 20.65
C MET A 55 -4.61 -11.70 20.32
N GLU A 56 -5.41 -12.41 19.53
CA GLU A 56 -6.80 -12.01 19.26
C GLU A 56 -7.63 -11.91 20.55
N LYS A 57 -7.50 -12.88 21.45
CA LYS A 57 -8.17 -12.86 22.76
C LYS A 57 -7.71 -11.68 23.63
N LEU A 58 -6.41 -11.40 23.67
CA LEU A 58 -5.86 -10.26 24.41
C LEU A 58 -6.35 -8.93 23.85
N ALA A 59 -6.34 -8.77 22.52
CA ALA A 59 -6.85 -7.57 21.85
C ALA A 59 -8.35 -7.35 22.14
N LYS A 60 -9.17 -8.40 22.05
CA LYS A 60 -10.60 -8.33 22.41
C LYS A 60 -10.81 -7.93 23.87
N LYS A 61 -10.01 -8.47 24.79
CA LYS A 61 -10.05 -8.11 26.20
C LYS A 61 -9.70 -6.63 26.39
N ALA A 62 -8.59 -6.17 25.83
CA ALA A 62 -8.14 -4.78 25.94
C ALA A 62 -9.18 -3.79 25.37
N MET A 63 -9.77 -4.09 24.20
CA MET A 63 -10.85 -3.29 23.64
C MET A 63 -12.09 -3.21 24.55
N THR A 64 -12.42 -4.32 25.22
CA THR A 64 -13.55 -4.37 26.15
C THR A 64 -13.25 -3.55 27.42
N GLU A 65 -12.03 -3.65 27.95
CA GLU A 65 -11.58 -2.87 29.11
C GLU A 65 -11.53 -1.36 28.81
N HIS A 66 -11.07 -0.97 27.62
CA HIS A 66 -11.12 0.42 27.16
C HIS A 66 -12.57 0.95 27.10
N LYS A 67 -13.50 0.18 26.51
CA LYS A 67 -14.94 0.54 26.49
C LYS A 67 -15.56 0.64 27.89
N GLN A 68 -15.01 -0.08 28.86
CA GLN A 68 -15.42 -0.01 30.27
C GLN A 68 -14.76 1.15 31.03
N GLY A 69 -13.95 1.99 30.37
CA GLY A 69 -13.27 3.12 31.00
C GLY A 69 -12.07 2.71 31.88
N LYS A 70 -11.56 1.48 31.73
CA LYS A 70 -10.40 1.00 32.50
C LYS A 70 -9.05 1.43 31.91
N SER A 71 -9.08 2.13 30.79
CA SER A 71 -7.90 2.72 30.15
C SER A 71 -7.73 4.18 30.54
N ARG A 72 -6.49 4.62 30.66
CA ARG A 72 -6.12 6.03 30.81
C ARG A 72 -5.47 6.51 29.51
N GLU A 73 -5.87 7.69 29.05
CA GLU A 73 -5.20 8.38 27.96
C GLU A 73 -3.91 9.03 28.49
N LEU A 74 -2.81 8.84 27.77
CA LEU A 74 -1.53 9.47 28.06
C LEU A 74 -1.30 10.52 26.98
N ASN A 75 -1.14 11.78 27.39
CA ASN A 75 -0.92 12.91 26.48
C ASN A 75 0.58 13.16 26.28
N GLU A 76 1.37 12.91 27.32
CA GLU A 76 2.81 13.11 27.33
C GLU A 76 3.55 11.87 27.81
N ILE A 77 4.82 11.73 27.45
CA ILE A 77 5.65 10.58 27.84
C ILE A 77 5.74 10.48 29.38
N ASP A 78 5.81 11.64 30.05
CA ASP A 78 5.92 11.75 31.50
C ASP A 78 4.68 11.22 32.25
N ASP A 79 3.54 11.05 31.56
CA ASP A 79 2.36 10.41 32.16
C ASP A 79 2.64 8.94 32.56
N LEU A 80 3.64 8.30 31.94
CA LEU A 80 4.08 6.94 32.27
C LEU A 80 4.64 6.83 33.69
N ASP A 81 5.25 7.89 34.22
CA ASP A 81 5.81 7.91 35.57
C ASP A 81 4.71 7.91 36.65
N SER A 82 3.46 8.16 36.24
CA SER A 82 2.28 8.20 37.12
C SER A 82 1.38 6.96 37.04
N LEU A 83 1.83 5.90 36.34
CA LEU A 83 1.16 4.59 36.24
C LEU A 83 1.54 3.67 37.41
#